data_AF-A0A9P6G4N2-F1
#
_entry.id   AF-A0A9P6G4N2-F1
#
_cell.length_a   1.000
_cell.length_b   1.000
_cell.length_c   1.000
_cell.angle_alpha   90.00
_cell.angle_beta   90.00
_cell.angle_gamma   90.00
#
_symmetry.space_group_name_H-M   'P 1'
#
loop_
_entity.id
_entity.type
_entity.pdbx_description
1 polymer ?
#
loop_
_entity_poly.entity_id
_entity_poly.type
_entity_poly.pdbx_seq_one_letter_code
_entity_poly.pdbx_strand_id
1 'polypeptide(L)'
;MLPYAGSTFWRRSGTNVISIQQAFSSKVIGKGLDLRHPISRSFAAAHGFITETTQVRPFRQLVRHAPRSALCNNYFGASSPCRNILSYYQQKQDWRSSLLPESQAKHPFSTKSSSAATQGQEKEQQEKQPTLTSPGTWLDRVPPSIQPYLYLTRIDKPIGTWLLFWPCAWGITMASYGAHLPLSSTLYMIGLFGTGAVIMRGAGCTINDLWDRNIDKKVERTKVRPLASGAVSPAQAVTFLGLQLSAGLAVLTQLNVYSILLGASSLSLVVTYPAMKRITYWPQVVLGLAFNWGALLGSSAMLGATNWEVALPLYASGVCWTLVYDTIYAHQDKRDDVKVGVKSTALRFGEKTPEFLAAFSTGMVSMLALAGYMNDQGPLFYALSVGGAAAHLAWQLRTVDYEKPADCWSKFASNKWTGALVFSGIAGDYLLQMLA
;
A
#
# COMPACT_ATOMS: atom_id res chain seq x y z
N MET A 1 -9.08 -25.50 57.05
CA MET A 1 -8.40 -24.77 58.14
C MET A 1 -6.91 -24.75 57.85
N LEU A 2 -6.23 -23.64 58.17
CA LEU A 2 -4.75 -23.44 58.17
C LEU A 2 -4.08 -24.29 59.30
N PRO A 3 -2.72 -24.42 59.44
CA PRO A 3 -1.71 -23.37 59.18
C PRO A 3 -0.23 -23.72 58.79
N TYR A 4 0.47 -22.66 58.31
CA TYR A 4 1.87 -22.20 58.48
C TYR A 4 3.09 -23.06 58.93
N ALA A 5 4.26 -22.60 58.42
CA ALA A 5 5.68 -22.66 58.89
C ALA A 5 6.64 -23.51 58.01
N GLY A 6 7.93 -23.18 57.80
CA GLY A 6 8.77 -22.02 58.16
C GLY A 6 10.30 -22.29 57.95
N SER A 7 11.15 -21.24 57.92
CA SER A 7 12.64 -21.22 57.75
C SER A 7 13.20 -21.57 56.33
N THR A 8 14.24 -20.98 55.71
CA THR A 8 15.42 -20.09 56.00
C THR A 8 16.76 -20.75 56.40
N PHE A 9 17.74 -20.81 55.47
CA PHE A 9 19.18 -20.60 55.77
C PHE A 9 20.02 -20.17 54.53
N TRP A 10 21.26 -19.69 54.77
CA TRP A 10 22.12 -18.92 53.83
C TRP A 10 23.47 -19.61 53.47
N ARG A 11 24.01 -19.41 52.25
CA ARG A 11 25.27 -18.65 51.95
C ARG A 11 25.81 -18.73 50.50
N ARG A 12 26.14 -17.54 49.94
CA ARG A 12 27.30 -17.08 49.10
C ARG A 12 28.06 -18.08 48.18
N SER A 13 28.50 -17.75 46.95
CA SER A 13 28.90 -16.44 46.34
C SER A 13 28.69 -16.43 44.80
N GLY A 14 28.82 -15.34 44.03
CA GLY A 14 28.89 -13.90 44.38
C GLY A 14 29.98 -13.06 43.67
N THR A 15 29.70 -12.49 42.49
CA THR A 15 30.48 -11.37 41.86
C THR A 15 29.54 -10.32 41.26
N ASN A 16 30.00 -9.05 41.20
CA ASN A 16 29.16 -7.85 41.10
C ASN A 16 28.84 -7.38 39.68
N VAL A 17 27.65 -6.77 39.50
CA VAL A 17 27.45 -5.61 38.61
C VAL A 17 26.64 -4.55 39.39
N ILE A 18 27.02 -3.28 39.25
CA ILE A 18 26.53 -2.16 40.07
C ILE A 18 25.29 -1.51 39.43
N SER A 19 24.29 -1.20 40.26
CA SER A 19 23.12 -0.39 39.90
C SER A 19 23.42 1.11 40.06
N ILE A 20 23.06 1.90 39.05
CA ILE A 20 22.89 3.36 39.17
C ILE A 20 21.58 3.75 38.48
N GLN A 21 20.51 3.85 39.27
CA GLN A 21 19.23 4.42 38.83
C GLN A 21 18.61 5.26 39.96
N GLN A 22 19.23 6.41 40.27
CA GLN A 22 18.61 7.48 41.08
C GLN A 22 19.38 8.80 40.97
N ALA A 23 18.92 9.69 40.07
CA ALA A 23 19.19 11.13 40.14
C ALA A 23 18.09 11.90 39.37
N PHE A 24 17.77 13.11 39.83
CA PHE A 24 16.86 14.08 39.22
C PHE A 24 15.35 13.75 39.21
N SER A 25 14.75 13.90 40.39
CA SER A 25 13.37 14.40 40.50
C SER A 25 13.36 15.93 40.70
N SER A 26 12.52 16.61 39.94
CA SER A 26 11.78 17.84 40.32
C SER A 26 12.49 18.97 41.10
N LYS A 27 12.77 20.11 40.43
CA LYS A 27 12.42 21.45 40.96
C LYS A 27 12.55 22.57 39.91
N VAL A 28 11.80 23.65 40.17
CA VAL A 28 11.72 24.95 39.48
C VAL A 28 10.65 25.07 38.39
N ILE A 29 9.41 25.30 38.86
CA ILE A 29 8.40 26.10 38.18
C ILE A 29 8.33 27.46 38.91
N GLY A 30 8.24 28.55 38.15
CA GLY A 30 7.72 29.83 38.64
C GLY A 30 8.74 30.89 39.08
N LYS A 31 9.02 31.83 38.17
CA LYS A 31 8.95 33.29 38.38
C LYS A 31 9.21 34.01 37.06
N GLY A 32 8.27 34.84 36.62
CA GLY A 32 8.50 35.83 35.56
C GLY A 32 8.93 37.16 36.16
N LEU A 33 9.68 37.97 35.40
CA LEU A 33 9.84 39.41 35.60
C LEU A 33 10.36 40.06 34.31
N ASP A 34 10.23 41.38 34.26
CA ASP A 34 9.86 42.10 33.03
C ASP A 34 10.95 43.05 32.48
N LEU A 35 10.82 43.40 31.19
CA LEU A 35 11.33 44.59 30.48
C LEU A 35 12.66 45.27 30.92
N ARG A 36 13.62 45.39 29.97
CA ARG A 36 14.06 46.68 29.36
C ARG A 36 15.15 46.54 28.26
N HIS A 37 15.07 47.43 27.27
CA HIS A 37 16.00 47.70 26.15
C HIS A 37 16.95 48.90 26.54
N PRO A 38 17.90 49.44 25.72
CA PRO A 38 18.57 48.96 24.49
C PRO A 38 20.10 49.36 24.32
N ILE A 39 20.66 49.19 23.10
CA ILE A 39 21.76 49.97 22.42
C ILE A 39 23.28 49.57 22.55
N SER A 40 23.97 49.69 21.38
CA SER A 40 25.43 49.71 21.06
C SER A 40 26.25 48.40 21.18
N ARG A 41 26.85 47.85 20.10
CA ARG A 41 28.01 48.31 19.24
C ARG A 41 29.34 48.31 20.03
N SER A 42 30.46 47.74 19.58
CA SER A 42 30.92 47.18 18.28
C SER A 42 31.80 45.93 18.51
N PHE A 43 32.04 45.04 17.56
CA PHE A 43 33.09 45.20 16.54
C PHE A 43 32.73 44.50 15.22
N ALA A 44 32.91 45.21 14.11
CA ALA A 44 32.78 44.66 12.76
C ALA A 44 34.13 44.70 12.05
N ALA A 45 34.47 43.62 11.36
CA ALA A 45 35.46 43.54 10.29
C ALA A 45 35.12 42.30 9.44
N ALA A 46 35.06 42.35 8.11
CA ALA A 46 35.00 43.49 7.21
C ALA A 46 34.29 43.09 5.89
N HIS A 47 33.61 44.06 5.27
CA HIS A 47 33.38 44.30 3.82
C HIS A 47 33.61 43.14 2.80
N GLY A 48 32.75 42.94 1.79
CA GLY A 48 31.64 43.73 1.25
C GLY A 48 31.06 43.01 -0.02
N PHE A 49 30.15 43.56 -0.82
CA PHE A 49 29.59 44.92 -0.86
C PHE A 49 28.30 44.92 -1.74
N ILE A 50 27.32 45.79 -1.42
CA ILE A 50 26.20 46.30 -2.27
C ILE A 50 25.16 45.25 -2.80
N THR A 51 23.84 45.23 -2.50
CA THR A 51 22.73 46.18 -2.14
C THR A 51 21.82 46.61 -3.30
N GLU A 52 20.50 46.51 -3.04
CA GLU A 52 19.37 47.25 -3.69
C GLU A 52 19.03 46.94 -5.17
N THR A 53 17.80 47.09 -5.68
CA THR A 53 16.50 47.56 -5.10
C THR A 53 15.28 46.85 -5.75
N THR A 54 14.20 46.72 -4.97
CA THR A 54 12.77 46.90 -5.30
C THR A 54 12.25 46.76 -6.77
N GLN A 55 11.36 45.79 -7.04
CA GLN A 55 9.93 46.03 -7.39
C GLN A 55 9.12 44.73 -7.66
N VAL A 56 7.79 44.83 -7.61
CA VAL A 56 6.83 43.72 -7.63
C VAL A 56 5.80 43.89 -8.77
N ARG A 57 5.57 42.82 -9.55
CA ARG A 57 4.53 42.59 -10.60
C ARG A 57 4.69 43.32 -11.95
N PRO A 58 4.06 42.84 -13.04
CA PRO A 58 3.64 41.45 -13.35
C PRO A 58 4.10 40.97 -14.74
N PHE A 59 4.66 39.75 -14.84
CA PHE A 59 5.10 39.18 -16.12
C PHE A 59 3.93 38.61 -16.95
N ARG A 60 3.06 39.49 -17.46
CA ARG A 60 1.88 39.12 -18.27
C ARG A 60 1.81 39.84 -19.63
N GLN A 61 2.98 40.13 -20.24
CA GLN A 61 3.02 40.74 -21.59
C GLN A 61 4.21 40.37 -22.49
N LEU A 62 5.08 39.42 -22.10
CA LEU A 62 6.29 39.05 -22.87
C LEU A 62 6.25 37.63 -23.46
N VAL A 63 5.09 37.25 -24.01
CA VAL A 63 4.95 36.05 -24.88
C VAL A 63 4.15 36.43 -26.13
N ARG A 64 4.66 37.42 -26.89
CA ARG A 64 4.33 37.63 -28.30
C ARG A 64 5.62 37.95 -29.05
N HIS A 65 5.94 37.14 -30.06
CA HIS A 65 7.05 37.28 -31.01
C HIS A 65 8.49 37.18 -30.46
N ALA A 66 8.94 35.95 -30.20
CA ALA A 66 10.35 35.55 -30.33
C ALA A 66 10.44 34.07 -30.77
N PRO A 67 11.25 33.71 -31.78
CA PRO A 67 11.42 32.32 -32.22
C PRO A 67 12.22 31.50 -31.18
N ARG A 68 11.75 30.28 -30.89
CA ARG A 68 12.25 29.42 -29.79
C ARG A 68 13.64 28.79 -29.99
N SER A 69 14.35 29.08 -31.06
CA SER A 69 15.66 28.48 -31.38
C SER A 69 16.88 29.22 -30.81
N ALA A 70 16.72 30.43 -30.27
CA ALA A 70 17.85 31.33 -29.96
C ALA A 70 18.29 31.40 -28.47
N LEU A 71 17.74 30.58 -27.57
CA LEU A 71 17.96 30.71 -26.11
C LEU A 71 18.84 29.62 -25.46
N CYS A 72 19.39 28.65 -26.21
CA CYS A 72 20.17 27.55 -25.63
C CYS A 72 21.70 27.68 -25.71
N ASN A 73 22.27 28.62 -26.47
CA ASN A 73 23.71 28.61 -26.77
C ASN A 73 24.62 29.50 -25.88
N ASN A 74 24.07 30.39 -25.03
CA ASN A 74 24.89 31.39 -24.32
C ASN A 74 25.03 31.18 -22.79
N TYR A 75 24.47 30.12 -22.19
CA TYR A 75 24.46 29.97 -20.72
C TYR A 75 24.78 28.60 -20.13
N PHE A 76 24.95 27.53 -20.92
CA PHE A 76 25.30 26.21 -20.38
C PHE A 76 26.40 25.53 -21.19
N GLY A 77 27.55 25.31 -20.55
CA GLY A 77 28.66 24.53 -21.10
C GLY A 77 28.27 23.07 -21.34
N ALA A 78 28.82 22.48 -22.40
CA ALA A 78 28.42 21.16 -22.88
C ALA A 78 28.70 20.03 -21.86
N SER A 79 27.62 19.43 -21.36
CA SER A 79 27.64 18.10 -20.74
C SER A 79 26.38 17.33 -21.16
N SER A 80 26.37 16.01 -20.99
CA SER A 80 25.47 15.10 -21.73
C SER A 80 23.94 15.17 -21.52
N PRO A 81 23.32 15.81 -20.49
CA PRO A 81 21.86 15.73 -20.31
C PRO A 81 21.00 16.25 -21.47
N CYS A 82 21.45 17.29 -22.19
CA CYS A 82 20.66 17.91 -23.25
C CYS A 82 20.45 17.00 -24.48
N ARG A 83 21.36 16.05 -24.73
CA ARG A 83 21.29 15.18 -25.92
C ARG A 83 20.12 14.19 -25.85
N ASN A 84 19.77 13.74 -24.64
CA ASN A 84 18.66 12.80 -24.38
C ASN A 84 17.27 13.48 -24.38
N ILE A 85 17.22 14.77 -24.07
CA ILE A 85 15.96 15.53 -24.13
C ILE A 85 15.63 15.85 -25.60
N LEU A 86 16.63 16.26 -26.39
CA LEU A 86 16.46 16.50 -27.82
C LEU A 86 16.04 15.22 -28.57
N SER A 87 16.68 14.07 -28.34
CA SER A 87 16.28 12.81 -28.99
C SER A 87 14.83 12.40 -28.67
N TYR A 88 14.37 12.59 -27.43
CA TYR A 88 12.98 12.35 -27.04
C TYR A 88 11.98 13.28 -27.76
N TYR A 89 12.32 14.55 -27.97
CA TYR A 89 11.47 15.47 -28.72
C TYR A 89 11.51 15.23 -30.23
N GLN A 90 12.66 14.84 -30.79
CA GLN A 90 12.81 14.46 -32.20
C GLN A 90 11.91 13.25 -32.54
N GLN A 91 12.02 12.17 -31.75
CA GLN A 91 11.23 10.95 -31.92
C GLN A 91 9.71 11.21 -31.80
N LYS A 92 9.32 12.22 -31.02
CA LYS A 92 7.93 12.68 -30.85
C LYS A 92 7.43 13.55 -32.01
N GLN A 93 8.31 14.16 -32.81
CA GLN A 93 7.97 14.83 -34.05
C GLN A 93 7.87 13.85 -35.21
N ASP A 94 8.82 12.93 -35.36
CA ASP A 94 8.82 11.93 -36.44
C ASP A 94 7.54 11.05 -36.41
N TRP A 95 7.11 10.64 -35.21
CA TRP A 95 5.86 9.91 -34.99
C TRP A 95 4.61 10.71 -35.37
N ARG A 96 4.63 12.04 -35.26
CA ARG A 96 3.50 12.90 -35.67
C ARG A 96 3.40 13.04 -37.18
N SER A 97 4.52 13.09 -37.91
CA SER A 97 4.52 13.04 -39.37
C SER A 97 4.00 11.71 -39.92
N SER A 98 4.27 10.58 -39.24
CA SER A 98 3.77 9.27 -39.69
C SER A 98 2.25 9.04 -39.52
N LEU A 99 1.51 10.00 -38.95
CA LEU A 99 0.07 9.89 -38.69
C LEU A 99 -0.80 10.79 -39.59
N LEU A 100 -0.20 11.49 -40.55
CA LEU A 100 -0.91 12.38 -41.48
C LEU A 100 -0.72 11.87 -42.92
N PRO A 101 -1.77 11.34 -43.57
CA PRO A 101 -1.73 11.06 -45.00
C PRO A 101 -1.60 12.37 -45.79
N GLU A 102 -0.70 12.39 -46.78
CA GLU A 102 -0.61 13.51 -47.72
C GLU A 102 -1.86 13.58 -48.62
N SER A 103 -2.16 14.80 -49.08
CA SER A 103 -3.45 15.18 -49.65
C SER A 103 -3.76 14.57 -51.02
N GLN A 104 -5.06 14.44 -51.32
CA GLN A 104 -5.59 14.92 -52.61
C GLN A 104 -6.86 15.75 -52.40
N ALA A 105 -7.16 16.62 -53.36
CA ALA A 105 -8.11 17.72 -53.19
C ALA A 105 -9.00 17.93 -54.44
N LYS A 106 -10.04 18.76 -54.25
CA LYS A 106 -10.81 19.55 -55.24
C LYS A 106 -12.06 18.94 -55.94
N HIS A 107 -13.21 19.54 -55.57
CA HIS A 107 -14.37 19.91 -56.40
C HIS A 107 -15.37 18.82 -56.90
N PRO A 108 -16.63 19.17 -57.25
CA PRO A 108 -17.46 20.31 -56.81
C PRO A 108 -18.90 19.91 -56.35
N PHE A 109 -19.74 20.93 -56.09
CA PHE A 109 -21.18 20.85 -55.80
C PHE A 109 -22.00 19.97 -56.77
N SER A 110 -22.99 19.25 -56.25
CA SER A 110 -24.19 18.85 -57.01
C SER A 110 -25.38 18.60 -56.07
N THR A 111 -26.32 19.54 -56.05
CA THR A 111 -27.64 19.36 -55.43
C THR A 111 -28.53 18.46 -56.28
N LYS A 112 -29.02 17.34 -55.75
CA LYS A 112 -30.26 16.70 -56.24
C LYS A 112 -31.16 16.30 -55.10
N SER A 113 -32.37 16.87 -55.11
CA SER A 113 -33.52 16.38 -54.39
C SER A 113 -33.89 14.97 -54.90
N SER A 114 -34.21 14.07 -53.99
CA SER A 114 -35.09 12.93 -54.28
C SER A 114 -35.78 12.50 -52.99
N SER A 115 -37.07 12.79 -52.90
CA SER A 115 -37.95 12.23 -51.87
C SER A 115 -38.19 10.75 -52.15
N ALA A 116 -37.82 9.88 -51.21
CA ALA A 116 -38.29 8.50 -51.18
C ALA A 116 -38.71 8.18 -49.74
N ALA A 117 -40.02 8.02 -49.53
CA ALA A 117 -40.53 7.58 -48.23
C ALA A 117 -40.09 6.12 -47.98
N THR A 118 -39.59 5.83 -46.80
CA THR A 118 -39.44 4.45 -46.32
C THR A 118 -39.81 4.44 -44.85
N GLN A 119 -40.96 3.84 -44.56
CA GLN A 119 -41.38 3.55 -43.19
C GLN A 119 -40.39 2.54 -42.60
N GLY A 120 -39.55 2.99 -41.67
CA GLY A 120 -38.51 2.19 -41.04
C GLY A 120 -38.60 2.32 -39.53
N GLN A 121 -39.19 1.31 -38.89
CA GLN A 121 -39.40 1.15 -37.46
C GLN A 121 -38.37 1.88 -36.56
N GLU A 122 -38.84 2.86 -35.79
CA GLU A 122 -38.13 3.36 -34.61
C GLU A 122 -38.10 2.24 -33.56
N LYS A 123 -37.08 1.37 -33.63
CA LYS A 123 -36.70 0.56 -32.49
C LYS A 123 -36.00 1.47 -31.49
N GLU A 124 -36.65 1.68 -30.34
CA GLU A 124 -36.02 2.25 -29.16
C GLU A 124 -34.66 1.57 -28.95
N GLN A 125 -33.58 2.36 -29.08
CA GLN A 125 -32.27 1.94 -28.60
C GLN A 125 -32.31 2.01 -27.09
N GLN A 126 -32.84 0.96 -26.45
CA GLN A 126 -32.52 0.66 -25.06
C GLN A 126 -31.00 0.63 -24.95
N GLU A 127 -30.45 1.64 -24.29
CA GLU A 127 -29.02 1.78 -24.03
C GLU A 127 -28.57 0.55 -23.26
N LYS A 128 -27.94 -0.39 -23.97
CA LYS A 128 -27.66 -1.73 -23.47
C LYS A 128 -26.60 -1.63 -22.38
N GLN A 129 -27.08 -1.58 -21.14
CA GLN A 129 -26.28 -1.38 -19.93
C GLN A 129 -25.03 -2.27 -19.99
N PRO A 130 -23.81 -1.71 -19.84
CA PRO A 130 -22.58 -2.44 -20.14
C PRO A 130 -22.48 -3.66 -19.23
N THR A 131 -22.47 -4.84 -19.85
CA THR A 131 -22.53 -6.12 -19.14
C THR A 131 -21.35 -6.27 -18.18
N LEU A 132 -21.66 -6.43 -16.90
CA LEU A 132 -20.74 -6.60 -15.77
C LEU A 132 -20.03 -7.98 -15.77
N THR A 133 -19.45 -8.39 -16.89
CA THR A 133 -18.87 -9.74 -17.03
C THR A 133 -17.49 -9.72 -17.67
N SER A 134 -16.46 -9.93 -16.85
CA SER A 134 -15.38 -10.82 -17.29
C SER A 134 -16.00 -12.22 -17.42
N PRO A 135 -15.69 -13.00 -18.47
CA PRO A 135 -16.33 -14.31 -18.65
C PRO A 135 -15.95 -15.29 -17.53
N GLY A 136 -16.95 -15.89 -16.88
CA GLY A 136 -16.82 -17.16 -16.17
C GLY A 136 -16.25 -17.08 -14.75
N THR A 137 -16.92 -16.36 -13.84
CA THR A 137 -16.66 -16.52 -12.39
C THR A 137 -17.83 -17.22 -11.70
N TRP A 138 -17.58 -17.78 -10.50
CA TRP A 138 -18.65 -18.40 -9.71
C TRP A 138 -19.75 -17.40 -9.28
N LEU A 139 -19.45 -16.09 -9.31
CA LEU A 139 -20.43 -15.02 -9.08
C LEU A 139 -21.52 -14.98 -10.15
N ASP A 140 -21.31 -15.56 -11.33
CA ASP A 140 -22.31 -15.64 -12.40
C ASP A 140 -23.46 -16.62 -12.04
N ARG A 141 -23.35 -17.34 -10.92
CA ARG A 141 -24.40 -18.20 -10.34
C ARG A 141 -25.16 -17.54 -9.17
N VAL A 142 -24.78 -16.33 -8.78
CA VAL A 142 -25.40 -15.59 -7.65
C VAL A 142 -26.56 -14.72 -8.18
N PRO A 143 -27.65 -14.50 -7.41
CA PRO A 143 -28.73 -13.61 -7.83
C PRO A 143 -28.24 -12.23 -8.34
N PRO A 144 -28.74 -11.74 -9.49
CA PRO A 144 -28.28 -10.49 -10.11
C PRO A 144 -28.40 -9.24 -9.22
N SER A 145 -29.27 -9.26 -8.21
CA SER A 145 -29.42 -8.17 -7.23
C SER A 145 -28.25 -8.06 -6.25
N ILE A 146 -27.56 -9.18 -5.97
CA ILE A 146 -26.46 -9.27 -5.00
C ILE A 146 -25.09 -9.23 -5.72
N GLN A 147 -25.03 -9.74 -6.95
CA GLN A 147 -23.81 -9.85 -7.76
C GLN A 147 -22.96 -8.54 -7.81
N PRO A 148 -23.52 -7.33 -8.00
CA PRO A 148 -22.75 -6.09 -8.03
C PRO A 148 -22.04 -5.77 -6.71
N TYR A 149 -22.64 -6.15 -5.57
CA TYR A 149 -22.04 -5.95 -4.24
C TYR A 149 -20.87 -6.93 -3.99
N LEU A 150 -20.94 -8.15 -4.52
CA LEU A 150 -19.84 -9.13 -4.43
C LEU A 150 -18.67 -8.77 -5.35
N TYR A 151 -18.94 -8.24 -6.55
CA TYR A 151 -17.88 -7.64 -7.38
C TYR A 151 -17.26 -6.40 -6.71
N LEU A 152 -18.04 -5.61 -5.95
CA LEU A 152 -17.54 -4.46 -5.21
C LEU A 152 -16.57 -4.86 -4.08
N THR A 153 -16.83 -5.96 -3.36
CA THR A 153 -15.88 -6.49 -2.36
C THR A 153 -14.62 -7.11 -2.97
N ARG A 154 -14.64 -7.41 -4.28
CA ARG A 154 -13.60 -8.13 -5.03
C ARG A 154 -13.41 -9.59 -4.56
N ILE A 155 -14.49 -10.24 -4.12
CA ILE A 155 -14.43 -11.66 -3.69
C ILE A 155 -14.13 -12.63 -4.84
N ASP A 156 -14.32 -12.19 -6.09
CA ASP A 156 -13.84 -12.88 -7.30
C ASP A 156 -12.30 -12.92 -7.40
N LYS A 157 -11.61 -11.96 -6.79
CA LYS A 157 -10.15 -11.78 -6.83
C LYS A 157 -9.57 -11.73 -5.41
N PRO A 158 -9.60 -12.86 -4.66
CA PRO A 158 -9.32 -12.91 -3.22
C PRO A 158 -7.85 -12.66 -2.83
N ILE A 159 -6.95 -12.37 -3.78
CA ILE A 159 -5.54 -12.06 -3.49
C ILE A 159 -5.39 -10.96 -2.42
N GLY A 160 -6.18 -9.90 -2.49
CA GLY A 160 -6.13 -8.83 -1.49
C GLY A 160 -6.59 -9.26 -0.09
N THR A 161 -7.42 -10.30 0.01
CA THR A 161 -7.81 -10.90 1.29
C THR A 161 -6.68 -11.74 1.85
N TRP A 162 -6.02 -12.57 1.02
CA TRP A 162 -4.84 -13.34 1.42
C TRP A 162 -3.71 -12.45 1.93
N LEU A 163 -3.42 -11.34 1.24
CA LEU A 163 -2.37 -10.38 1.64
C LEU A 163 -2.69 -9.66 2.96
N LEU A 164 -3.96 -9.46 3.29
CA LEU A 164 -4.40 -8.91 4.58
C LEU A 164 -4.42 -9.98 5.68
N PHE A 165 -4.73 -11.23 5.34
CA PHE A 165 -4.85 -12.34 6.28
C PHE A 165 -3.51 -12.91 6.75
N TRP A 166 -2.53 -13.08 5.86
CA TRP A 166 -1.29 -13.77 6.20
C TRP A 166 -0.53 -13.14 7.38
N PRO A 167 -0.35 -11.80 7.48
CA PRO A 167 0.29 -11.18 8.64
C PRO A 167 -0.43 -11.48 9.96
N CYS A 168 -1.77 -11.57 9.94
CA CYS A 168 -2.57 -11.99 11.10
C CYS A 168 -2.23 -13.42 11.52
N ALA A 169 -2.25 -14.35 10.57
CA ALA A 169 -1.98 -15.77 10.82
C ALA A 169 -0.55 -15.98 11.36
N TRP A 170 0.45 -15.27 10.83
CA TRP A 170 1.83 -15.33 11.34
C TRP A 170 1.90 -14.83 12.79
N GLY A 171 1.36 -13.65 13.09
CA GLY A 171 1.41 -13.06 14.43
C GLY A 171 0.67 -13.89 15.47
N ILE A 172 -0.45 -14.51 15.10
CA ILE A 172 -1.20 -15.44 15.96
C ILE A 172 -0.35 -16.68 16.26
N THR A 173 0.13 -17.38 15.24
CA THR A 173 0.82 -18.67 15.46
C THR A 173 2.21 -18.52 16.07
N MET A 174 2.94 -17.43 15.80
CA MET A 174 4.20 -17.14 16.51
C MET A 174 3.97 -16.90 18.01
N ALA A 175 2.89 -16.20 18.37
CA ALA A 175 2.51 -16.01 19.77
C ALA A 175 2.03 -17.31 20.44
N SER A 176 1.28 -18.14 19.73
CA SER A 176 0.89 -19.47 20.21
C SER A 176 2.10 -20.38 20.45
N TYR A 177 3.11 -20.34 19.57
CA TYR A 177 4.38 -21.04 19.75
C TYR A 177 5.15 -20.51 20.97
N GLY A 178 5.32 -19.19 21.09
CA GLY A 178 6.14 -18.59 22.16
C GLY A 178 5.53 -18.71 23.55
N ALA A 179 4.21 -18.93 23.64
CA ALA A 179 3.48 -19.06 24.91
C ALA A 179 2.83 -20.44 25.12
N HIS A 180 3.19 -21.45 24.30
CA HIS A 180 2.67 -22.83 24.38
C HIS A 180 1.13 -22.93 24.44
N LEU A 181 0.43 -22.12 23.63
CA LEU A 181 -1.03 -22.06 23.66
C LEU A 181 -1.67 -23.27 22.95
N PRO A 182 -2.87 -23.70 23.35
CA PRO A 182 -3.53 -24.86 22.74
C PRO A 182 -4.03 -24.58 21.33
N LEU A 183 -3.95 -25.59 20.46
CA LEU A 183 -4.37 -25.53 19.05
C LEU A 183 -5.80 -25.01 18.86
N SER A 184 -6.72 -25.34 19.76
CA SER A 184 -8.11 -24.88 19.71
C SER A 184 -8.24 -23.35 19.76
N SER A 185 -7.52 -22.69 20.65
CA SER A 185 -7.50 -21.23 20.76
C SER A 185 -6.84 -20.57 19.54
N THR A 186 -5.74 -21.16 19.06
CA THR A 186 -5.01 -20.72 17.87
C THR A 186 -5.89 -20.80 16.61
N LEU A 187 -6.58 -21.93 16.39
CA LEU A 187 -7.49 -22.11 15.25
C LEU A 187 -8.71 -21.19 15.33
N TYR A 188 -9.29 -20.99 16.52
CA TYR A 188 -10.37 -20.03 16.73
C TYR A 188 -9.93 -18.60 16.32
N MET A 189 -8.76 -18.15 16.78
CA MET A 189 -8.27 -16.81 16.47
C MET A 189 -7.91 -16.65 14.98
N ILE A 190 -7.31 -17.67 14.35
CA ILE A 190 -7.06 -17.69 12.90
C ILE A 190 -8.37 -17.59 12.13
N GLY A 191 -9.42 -18.33 12.53
CA GLY A 191 -10.75 -18.25 11.91
C GLY A 191 -11.42 -16.89 12.08
N LEU A 192 -11.30 -16.28 13.27
CA LEU A 192 -11.83 -14.96 13.58
C LEU A 192 -11.15 -13.87 12.74
N PHE A 193 -9.81 -13.87 12.67
CA PHE A 193 -9.04 -12.94 11.83
C PHE A 193 -9.20 -13.21 10.33
N GLY A 194 -9.40 -14.47 9.91
CA GLY A 194 -9.74 -14.81 8.52
C GLY A 194 -11.09 -14.23 8.10
N THR A 195 -12.09 -14.36 8.97
CA THR A 195 -13.41 -13.73 8.79
C THR A 195 -13.29 -12.20 8.72
N GLY A 196 -12.54 -11.60 9.66
CA GLY A 196 -12.23 -10.18 9.67
C GLY A 196 -11.52 -9.71 8.39
N ALA A 197 -10.55 -10.47 7.87
CA ALA A 197 -9.82 -10.13 6.65
C ALA A 197 -10.74 -10.12 5.41
N VAL A 198 -11.68 -11.08 5.28
CA VAL A 198 -12.69 -11.07 4.20
C VAL A 198 -13.56 -9.81 4.27
N ILE A 199 -14.09 -9.50 5.45
CA ILE A 199 -14.98 -8.36 5.67
C ILE A 199 -14.25 -7.04 5.43
N MET A 200 -13.10 -6.84 6.08
CA MET A 200 -12.35 -5.57 6.05
C MET A 200 -11.67 -5.33 4.69
N ARG A 201 -11.25 -6.39 3.98
CA ARG A 201 -10.83 -6.24 2.58
C ARG A 201 -12.01 -5.75 1.73
N GLY A 202 -13.19 -6.34 1.90
CA GLY A 202 -14.41 -5.90 1.24
C GLY A 202 -14.76 -4.44 1.53
N ALA A 203 -14.69 -4.01 2.80
CA ALA A 203 -14.95 -2.63 3.22
C ALA A 203 -13.94 -1.65 2.60
N GLY A 204 -12.66 -1.97 2.64
CA GLY A 204 -11.60 -1.17 2.02
C GLY A 204 -11.78 -1.07 0.49
N CYS A 205 -12.25 -2.12 -0.17
CA CYS A 205 -12.62 -2.08 -1.58
C CYS A 205 -13.80 -1.12 -1.84
N THR A 206 -14.86 -1.17 -1.03
CA THR A 206 -16.00 -0.23 -1.12
C THR A 206 -15.57 1.23 -0.93
N ILE A 207 -14.71 1.52 0.08
CA ILE A 207 -14.19 2.86 0.35
C ILE A 207 -13.36 3.40 -0.83
N ASN A 208 -12.45 2.57 -1.37
CA ASN A 208 -11.60 2.97 -2.50
C ASN A 208 -12.45 3.30 -3.74
N ASP A 209 -13.42 2.44 -4.10
CA ASP A 209 -14.29 2.67 -5.26
C ASP A 209 -15.22 3.89 -5.07
N LEU A 210 -15.62 4.21 -3.82
CA LEU A 210 -16.35 5.44 -3.50
C LEU A 210 -15.49 6.70 -3.76
N TRP A 211 -14.22 6.67 -3.37
CA TRP A 211 -13.28 7.81 -3.50
C TRP A 211 -12.75 8.00 -4.92
N ASP A 212 -12.52 6.92 -5.65
CA ASP A 212 -11.93 6.93 -6.99
C ASP A 212 -12.99 6.85 -8.11
N ARG A 213 -14.30 6.76 -7.81
CA ARG A 213 -15.42 6.66 -8.76
C ARG A 213 -15.30 7.52 -10.03
N ASN A 214 -14.91 8.79 -9.89
CA ASN A 214 -14.82 9.74 -10.99
C ASN A 214 -13.53 9.59 -11.84
N ILE A 215 -12.51 8.93 -11.29
CA ILE A 215 -11.25 8.56 -11.96
C ILE A 215 -11.44 7.19 -12.63
N ASP A 216 -12.01 6.23 -11.91
CA ASP A 216 -12.25 4.85 -12.39
C ASP A 216 -13.08 4.83 -13.68
N LYS A 217 -14.06 5.72 -13.83
CA LYS A 217 -14.85 5.94 -15.06
C LYS A 217 -14.01 6.26 -16.31
N LYS A 218 -12.80 6.81 -16.13
CA LYS A 218 -11.92 7.30 -17.22
C LYS A 218 -10.83 6.30 -17.60
N VAL A 219 -10.71 5.18 -16.87
CA VAL A 219 -9.64 4.20 -17.04
C VAL A 219 -10.25 2.87 -17.51
N GLU A 220 -9.72 2.32 -18.60
CA GLU A 220 -10.32 1.21 -19.35
C GLU A 220 -10.55 -0.04 -18.48
N ARG A 221 -9.59 -0.36 -17.61
CA ARG A 221 -9.64 -1.50 -16.68
C ARG A 221 -10.69 -1.34 -15.57
N THR A 222 -11.08 -0.12 -15.24
CA THR A 222 -11.84 0.19 -14.01
C THR A 222 -13.22 0.78 -14.28
N LYS A 223 -13.52 1.24 -15.50
CA LYS A 223 -14.83 1.75 -15.90
C LYS A 223 -15.98 0.75 -15.66
N VAL A 224 -15.65 -0.55 -15.65
CA VAL A 224 -16.58 -1.67 -15.39
C VAL A 224 -16.84 -1.93 -13.89
N ARG A 225 -16.15 -1.25 -12.96
CA ARG A 225 -16.39 -1.41 -11.52
C ARG A 225 -17.81 -0.97 -11.14
N PRO A 226 -18.51 -1.61 -10.20
CA PRO A 226 -19.94 -1.37 -9.94
C PRO A 226 -20.31 0.10 -9.65
N LEU A 227 -19.47 0.85 -8.93
CA LEU A 227 -19.68 2.28 -8.64
C LEU A 227 -19.35 3.20 -9.83
N ALA A 228 -18.43 2.78 -10.69
CA ALA A 228 -18.01 3.51 -11.89
C ALA A 228 -19.02 3.33 -13.03
N SER A 229 -19.46 2.09 -13.28
CA SER A 229 -20.49 1.74 -14.26
C SER A 229 -21.90 2.18 -13.85
N GLY A 230 -22.13 2.43 -12.54
CA GLY A 230 -23.41 2.85 -12.00
C GLY A 230 -24.34 1.70 -11.58
N ALA A 231 -23.87 0.45 -11.67
CA ALA A 231 -24.62 -0.72 -11.19
C ALA A 231 -24.85 -0.73 -9.66
N VAL A 232 -24.03 0.00 -8.90
CA VAL A 232 -24.30 0.33 -7.49
C VAL A 232 -24.24 1.85 -7.33
N SER A 233 -25.31 2.44 -6.80
CA SER A 233 -25.35 3.88 -6.49
C SER A 233 -24.49 4.21 -5.26
N PRO A 234 -24.01 5.46 -5.11
CA PRO A 234 -23.24 5.86 -3.93
C PRO A 234 -23.99 5.63 -2.60
N ALA A 235 -25.31 5.86 -2.58
CA ALA A 235 -26.13 5.61 -1.39
C ALA A 235 -26.16 4.12 -1.02
N GLN A 236 -26.39 3.23 -2.00
CA GLN A 236 -26.32 1.78 -1.78
C GLN A 236 -24.94 1.32 -1.31
N ALA A 237 -23.87 1.87 -1.88
CA ALA A 237 -22.50 1.56 -1.47
C ALA A 237 -22.18 2.03 -0.05
N VAL A 238 -22.70 3.18 0.39
CA VAL A 238 -22.57 3.67 1.78
C VAL A 238 -23.36 2.79 2.75
N THR A 239 -24.60 2.39 2.42
CA THR A 239 -25.37 1.45 3.24
C THR A 239 -24.67 0.10 3.35
N PHE A 240 -24.15 -0.43 2.24
CA PHE A 240 -23.39 -1.68 2.22
C PHE A 240 -22.09 -1.58 3.02
N LEU A 241 -21.36 -0.45 2.92
CA LEU A 241 -20.20 -0.17 3.76
C LEU A 241 -20.58 -0.16 5.25
N GLY A 242 -21.72 0.41 5.61
CA GLY A 242 -22.27 0.36 6.96
C GLY A 242 -22.39 -1.08 7.47
N LEU A 243 -23.01 -1.97 6.68
CA LEU A 243 -23.12 -3.40 7.02
C LEU A 243 -21.75 -4.08 7.15
N GLN A 244 -20.81 -3.80 6.24
CA GLN A 244 -19.45 -4.34 6.29
C GLN A 244 -18.70 -3.88 7.56
N LEU A 245 -18.80 -2.59 7.92
CA LEU A 245 -18.17 -2.04 9.11
C LEU A 245 -18.83 -2.54 10.40
N SER A 246 -20.16 -2.74 10.42
CA SER A 246 -20.85 -3.37 11.55
C SER A 246 -20.41 -4.82 11.76
N ALA A 247 -20.26 -5.61 10.69
CA ALA A 247 -19.72 -6.96 10.77
C ALA A 247 -18.24 -6.97 11.20
N GLY A 248 -17.44 -6.03 10.72
CA GLY A 248 -16.04 -5.84 11.16
C GLY A 248 -15.94 -5.45 12.63
N LEU A 249 -16.85 -4.60 13.13
CA LEU A 249 -16.96 -4.25 14.54
C LEU A 249 -17.33 -5.47 15.39
N ALA A 250 -18.28 -6.29 14.96
CA ALA A 250 -18.66 -7.52 15.66
C ALA A 250 -17.51 -8.55 15.76
N VAL A 251 -16.60 -8.57 14.79
CA VAL A 251 -15.33 -9.33 14.88
C VAL A 251 -14.37 -8.65 15.87
N LEU A 252 -14.20 -7.33 15.80
CA LEU A 252 -13.30 -6.57 16.68
C LEU A 252 -13.70 -6.70 18.16
N THR A 253 -14.99 -6.67 18.49
CA THR A 253 -15.50 -6.78 19.87
C THR A 253 -15.36 -8.18 20.48
N GLN A 254 -14.95 -9.20 19.70
CA GLN A 254 -14.59 -10.52 20.24
C GLN A 254 -13.12 -10.57 20.73
N LEU A 255 -12.33 -9.52 20.47
CA LEU A 255 -10.96 -9.42 20.95
C LEU A 255 -10.88 -8.78 22.34
N ASN A 256 -9.76 -8.98 23.04
CA ASN A 256 -9.48 -8.29 24.29
C ASN A 256 -9.32 -6.76 24.09
N VAL A 257 -9.53 -5.98 25.16
CA VAL A 257 -9.52 -4.50 25.12
C VAL A 257 -8.23 -3.92 24.54
N TYR A 258 -7.07 -4.49 24.88
CA TYR A 258 -5.78 -4.05 24.32
C TYR A 258 -5.79 -4.18 22.79
N SER A 259 -6.25 -5.32 22.27
CA SER A 259 -6.35 -5.58 20.83
C SER A 259 -7.41 -4.73 20.14
N ILE A 260 -8.52 -4.40 20.82
CA ILE A 260 -9.50 -3.43 20.32
C ILE A 260 -8.85 -2.06 20.13
N LEU A 261 -8.11 -1.56 21.13
CA LEU A 261 -7.43 -0.26 21.07
C LEU A 261 -6.32 -0.24 20.01
N LEU A 262 -5.47 -1.28 19.99
CA LEU A 262 -4.41 -1.43 18.98
C LEU A 262 -5.01 -1.55 17.56
N GLY A 263 -6.12 -2.27 17.40
CA GLY A 263 -6.82 -2.41 16.13
C GLY A 263 -7.45 -1.11 15.67
N ALA A 264 -8.12 -0.39 16.57
CA ALA A 264 -8.71 0.93 16.29
C ALA A 264 -7.64 1.96 15.88
N SER A 265 -6.42 1.90 16.44
CA SER A 265 -5.34 2.82 16.06
C SER A 265 -4.93 2.72 14.57
N SER A 266 -5.11 1.55 13.94
CA SER A 266 -4.84 1.32 12.51
C SER A 266 -5.75 2.15 11.58
N LEU A 267 -6.92 2.59 12.06
CA LEU A 267 -7.87 3.39 11.26
C LEU A 267 -7.24 4.69 10.75
N SER A 268 -6.27 5.25 11.47
CA SER A 268 -5.48 6.39 11.03
C SER A 268 -4.76 6.14 9.68
N LEU A 269 -4.17 4.96 9.51
CA LEU A 269 -3.51 4.52 8.27
C LEU A 269 -4.52 4.16 7.18
N VAL A 270 -5.61 3.48 7.55
CA VAL A 270 -6.68 3.10 6.61
C VAL A 270 -7.33 4.33 5.98
N VAL A 271 -7.62 5.37 6.77
CA VAL A 271 -8.22 6.62 6.30
C VAL A 271 -7.24 7.47 5.49
N THR A 272 -5.95 7.47 5.83
CA THR A 272 -4.94 8.26 5.10
C THR A 272 -4.48 7.62 3.80
N TYR A 273 -4.44 6.28 3.69
CA TYR A 273 -3.92 5.57 2.52
C TYR A 273 -4.49 6.04 1.16
N PRO A 274 -5.82 6.22 0.95
CA PRO A 274 -6.36 6.67 -0.33
C PRO A 274 -5.81 8.03 -0.80
N ALA A 275 -5.49 8.94 0.14
CA ALA A 275 -4.89 10.23 -0.17
C ALA A 275 -3.40 10.13 -0.57
N MET A 276 -2.68 9.09 -0.10
CA MET A 276 -1.23 8.96 -0.30
C MET A 276 -0.84 8.89 -1.77
N LYS A 277 -1.63 8.21 -2.61
CA LYS A 277 -1.41 8.09 -4.06
C LYS A 277 -1.37 9.43 -4.80
N ARG A 278 -1.95 10.48 -4.21
CA ARG A 278 -2.06 11.83 -4.78
C ARG A 278 -0.92 12.73 -4.26
N ILE A 279 -0.50 12.56 -2.99
CA ILE A 279 0.54 13.40 -2.39
C ILE A 279 1.97 12.87 -2.58
N THR A 280 2.21 11.56 -2.41
CA THR A 280 3.57 10.96 -2.35
C THR A 280 3.79 9.91 -3.43
N TYR A 281 5.06 9.67 -3.76
CA TYR A 281 5.52 8.54 -4.59
C TYR A 281 5.66 7.22 -3.81
N TRP A 282 5.34 7.22 -2.51
CA TRP A 282 5.46 6.06 -1.63
C TRP A 282 4.13 5.57 -1.02
N PRO A 283 2.97 5.56 -1.73
CA PRO A 283 1.72 5.05 -1.15
C PRO A 283 1.82 3.56 -0.75
N GLN A 284 2.73 2.80 -1.39
CA GLN A 284 3.07 1.42 -1.04
C GLN A 284 3.53 1.27 0.43
N VAL A 285 4.24 2.26 1.00
CA VAL A 285 4.67 2.20 2.41
C VAL A 285 3.44 2.26 3.32
N VAL A 286 2.53 3.20 3.08
CA VAL A 286 1.32 3.35 3.92
C VAL A 286 0.36 2.18 3.73
N LEU A 287 0.28 1.61 2.51
CA LEU A 287 -0.40 0.34 2.29
C LEU A 287 0.22 -0.79 3.10
N GLY A 288 1.54 -0.93 3.08
CA GLY A 288 2.27 -1.93 3.87
C GLY A 288 2.04 -1.77 5.36
N LEU A 289 2.07 -0.53 5.86
CA LEU A 289 1.78 -0.26 7.26
C LEU A 289 0.34 -0.69 7.62
N ALA A 290 -0.66 -0.39 6.78
CA ALA A 290 -2.05 -0.78 7.02
C ALA A 290 -2.30 -2.30 6.89
N PHE A 291 -1.74 -2.96 5.87
CA PHE A 291 -2.00 -4.37 5.58
C PHE A 291 -1.35 -5.32 6.58
N ASN A 292 -0.17 -4.98 7.10
CA ASN A 292 0.56 -5.87 7.98
C ASN A 292 0.19 -5.70 9.46
N TRP A 293 -0.78 -4.84 9.81
CA TRP A 293 -1.20 -4.59 11.20
C TRP A 293 -1.63 -5.87 11.95
N GLY A 294 -2.05 -6.90 11.22
CA GLY A 294 -2.28 -8.25 11.71
C GLY A 294 -1.10 -8.88 12.45
N ALA A 295 0.14 -8.58 12.05
CA ALA A 295 1.34 -9.08 12.73
C ALA A 295 1.48 -8.54 14.16
N LEU A 296 1.07 -7.28 14.39
CA LEU A 296 1.06 -6.67 15.72
C LEU A 296 -0.11 -7.21 16.56
N LEU A 297 -1.30 -7.27 15.93
CA LEU A 297 -2.54 -7.72 16.56
C LEU A 297 -2.56 -9.21 16.92
N GLY A 298 -1.86 -10.07 16.17
CA GLY A 298 -1.89 -11.50 16.40
C GLY A 298 -1.41 -11.89 17.80
N SER A 299 -0.27 -11.33 18.22
CA SER A 299 0.22 -11.53 19.58
C SER A 299 -0.70 -10.95 20.65
N SER A 300 -1.23 -9.74 20.45
CA SER A 300 -2.10 -9.13 21.45
C SER A 300 -3.43 -9.84 21.58
N ALA A 301 -3.97 -10.38 20.48
CA ALA A 301 -5.22 -11.11 20.48
C ALA A 301 -5.11 -12.41 21.30
N MET A 302 -3.98 -13.12 21.19
CA MET A 302 -3.70 -14.35 21.93
C MET A 302 -3.29 -14.11 23.40
N LEU A 303 -2.48 -13.07 23.67
CA LEU A 303 -1.82 -12.90 24.97
C LEU A 303 -2.36 -11.74 25.83
N GLY A 304 -3.23 -10.89 25.28
CA GLY A 304 -3.68 -9.65 25.91
C GLY A 304 -2.66 -8.50 25.87
N ALA A 305 -1.46 -8.73 25.35
CA ALA A 305 -0.39 -7.75 25.17
C ALA A 305 0.48 -8.10 23.95
N THR A 306 1.11 -7.10 23.31
CA THR A 306 2.04 -7.33 22.20
C THR A 306 3.46 -7.58 22.73
N ASN A 307 4.09 -8.70 22.34
CA ASN A 307 5.54 -8.84 22.45
C ASN A 307 6.19 -8.04 21.30
N TRP A 308 6.63 -6.82 21.60
CA TRP A 308 7.16 -5.90 20.59
C TRP A 308 8.51 -6.35 19.99
N GLU A 309 9.31 -7.15 20.71
CA GLU A 309 10.61 -7.65 20.22
C GLU A 309 10.44 -8.62 19.05
N VAL A 310 9.35 -9.40 19.05
CA VAL A 310 8.95 -10.29 17.96
C VAL A 310 8.08 -9.57 16.93
N ALA A 311 7.09 -8.80 17.41
CA ALA A 311 6.07 -8.22 16.55
C ALA A 311 6.60 -7.09 15.66
N LEU A 312 7.58 -6.29 16.10
CA LEU A 312 8.13 -5.20 15.28
C LEU A 312 8.96 -5.73 14.09
N PRO A 313 9.89 -6.69 14.23
CA PRO A 313 10.56 -7.32 13.08
C PRO A 313 9.57 -8.04 12.16
N LEU A 314 8.58 -8.78 12.69
CA LEU A 314 7.57 -9.44 11.86
C LEU A 314 6.74 -8.43 11.05
N TYR A 315 6.33 -7.34 11.67
CA TYR A 315 5.61 -6.25 11.02
C TYR A 315 6.47 -5.53 9.96
N ALA A 316 7.72 -5.20 10.28
CA ALA A 316 8.67 -4.60 9.35
C ALA A 316 8.95 -5.52 8.14
N SER A 317 9.06 -6.83 8.37
CA SER A 317 9.16 -7.84 7.32
C SER A 317 7.97 -7.76 6.36
N GLY A 318 6.75 -7.75 6.91
CA GLY A 318 5.52 -7.57 6.14
C GLY A 318 5.45 -6.25 5.36
N VAL A 319 5.88 -5.13 5.95
CA VAL A 319 5.94 -3.83 5.25
C VAL A 319 6.91 -3.88 4.07
N CYS A 320 8.09 -4.48 4.25
CA CYS A 320 9.05 -4.72 3.17
C CYS A 320 8.46 -5.63 2.08
N TRP A 321 7.73 -6.68 2.47
CA TRP A 321 7.03 -7.56 1.54
C TRP A 321 5.99 -6.82 0.68
N THR A 322 5.18 -5.94 1.30
CA THR A 322 4.23 -5.08 0.57
C THR A 322 4.93 -4.14 -0.40
N LEU A 323 6.10 -3.59 -0.04
CA LEU A 323 6.91 -2.80 -0.96
C LEU A 323 7.39 -3.62 -2.16
N VAL A 324 7.66 -4.92 -2.00
CA VAL A 324 7.97 -5.82 -3.14
C VAL A 324 6.73 -6.02 -4.01
N TYR A 325 5.66 -6.61 -3.47
CA TYR A 325 4.55 -7.06 -4.31
C TYR A 325 3.73 -5.90 -4.91
N ASP A 326 3.56 -4.79 -4.17
CA ASP A 326 2.71 -3.69 -4.62
C ASP A 326 3.45 -2.74 -5.57
N THR A 327 4.79 -2.72 -5.53
CA THR A 327 5.60 -2.08 -6.58
C THR A 327 5.54 -2.88 -7.89
N ILE A 328 5.59 -4.23 -7.84
CA ILE A 328 5.38 -5.08 -9.02
C ILE A 328 3.97 -4.83 -9.59
N TYR A 329 2.94 -4.81 -8.74
CA TYR A 329 1.58 -4.49 -9.15
C TYR A 329 1.45 -3.08 -9.75
N ALA A 330 2.13 -2.07 -9.20
CA ALA A 330 2.11 -0.71 -9.74
C ALA A 330 2.75 -0.58 -11.14
N HIS A 331 3.62 -1.50 -11.57
CA HIS A 331 4.07 -1.53 -12.97
C HIS A 331 2.95 -1.94 -13.95
N GLN A 332 1.90 -2.64 -13.49
CA GLN A 332 0.74 -3.02 -14.31
C GLN A 332 -0.02 -1.79 -14.87
N ASP A 333 -0.20 -0.76 -14.05
CA ASP A 333 -1.00 0.45 -14.37
C ASP A 333 -0.14 1.67 -14.75
N LYS A 334 1.20 1.54 -14.71
CA LYS A 334 2.23 2.60 -14.93
C LYS A 334 1.92 3.57 -16.07
N ARG A 335 1.45 3.08 -17.22
CA ARG A 335 1.16 3.90 -18.41
C ARG A 335 -0.09 4.77 -18.26
N ASP A 336 -1.06 4.34 -17.46
CA ASP A 336 -2.29 5.09 -17.21
C ASP A 336 -2.14 6.01 -16.00
N ASP A 337 -1.44 5.57 -14.94
CA ASP A 337 -1.09 6.39 -13.77
C ASP A 337 -0.44 7.72 -14.17
N VAL A 338 0.51 7.69 -15.13
CA VAL A 338 1.17 8.90 -15.68
C VAL A 338 0.18 9.86 -16.34
N LYS A 339 -0.86 9.35 -17.02
CA LYS A 339 -1.87 10.19 -17.71
C LYS A 339 -2.80 10.88 -16.71
N VAL A 340 -3.12 10.21 -15.59
CA VAL A 340 -4.02 10.74 -14.55
C VAL A 340 -3.30 11.43 -13.38
N GLY A 341 -1.96 11.44 -13.37
CA GLY A 341 -1.14 12.09 -12.35
C GLY A 341 -1.04 11.32 -11.03
N VAL A 342 -1.33 10.02 -11.04
CA VAL A 342 -1.16 9.13 -9.88
C VAL A 342 0.33 8.84 -9.68
N LYS A 343 0.76 8.81 -8.42
CA LYS A 343 2.16 8.57 -8.03
C LYS A 343 2.32 7.19 -7.41
N SER A 344 3.44 6.52 -7.70
CA SER A 344 3.75 5.18 -7.19
C SER A 344 5.26 4.92 -7.14
N THR A 345 5.69 3.92 -6.37
CA THR A 345 7.09 3.47 -6.32
C THR A 345 7.60 3.02 -7.69
N ALA A 346 6.76 2.37 -8.50
CA ALA A 346 7.08 1.99 -9.88
C ALA A 346 7.50 3.19 -10.75
N LEU A 347 6.81 4.34 -10.61
CA LEU A 347 7.18 5.59 -11.26
C LEU A 347 8.41 6.27 -10.65
N ARG A 348 8.66 6.06 -9.36
CA ARG A 348 9.79 6.67 -8.64
C ARG A 348 11.12 5.96 -8.89
N PHE A 349 11.10 4.64 -8.95
CA PHE A 349 12.28 3.82 -9.19
C PHE A 349 12.58 3.68 -10.69
N GLY A 350 11.53 3.62 -11.53
CA GLY A 350 11.67 3.47 -12.97
C GLY A 350 12.50 2.24 -13.32
N GLU A 351 13.58 2.44 -14.07
CA GLU A 351 14.55 1.39 -14.45
C GLU A 351 15.24 0.75 -13.23
N LYS A 352 15.42 1.49 -12.13
CA LYS A 352 16.05 0.99 -10.89
C LYS A 352 15.13 0.14 -10.00
N THR A 353 13.98 -0.28 -10.54
CA THR A 353 13.03 -1.12 -9.79
C THR A 353 13.70 -2.39 -9.26
N PRO A 354 14.46 -3.18 -10.05
CA PRO A 354 15.03 -4.45 -9.59
C PRO A 354 15.89 -4.32 -8.34
N GLU A 355 16.74 -3.28 -8.26
CA GLU A 355 17.63 -3.05 -7.12
C GLU A 355 16.85 -2.69 -5.85
N PHE A 356 15.83 -1.84 -5.97
CA PHE A 356 14.96 -1.51 -4.83
C PHE A 356 14.15 -2.73 -4.37
N LEU A 357 13.63 -3.56 -5.29
CA LEU A 357 12.92 -4.78 -4.91
C LEU A 357 13.84 -5.80 -4.26
N ALA A 358 15.08 -5.93 -4.74
CA ALA A 358 16.08 -6.79 -4.12
C ALA A 358 16.38 -6.33 -2.69
N ALA A 359 16.59 -5.02 -2.48
CA ALA A 359 16.78 -4.45 -1.14
C ALA A 359 15.58 -4.70 -0.20
N PHE A 360 14.34 -4.51 -0.67
CA PHE A 360 13.15 -4.81 0.14
C PHE A 360 12.95 -6.31 0.37
N SER A 361 13.31 -7.17 -0.58
CA SER A 361 13.27 -8.63 -0.40
C SER A 361 14.30 -9.07 0.64
N THR A 362 15.52 -8.52 0.61
CA THR A 362 16.54 -8.76 1.66
C THR A 362 16.08 -8.24 3.01
N GLY A 363 15.48 -7.05 3.06
CA GLY A 363 14.89 -6.48 4.29
C GLY A 363 13.78 -7.37 4.87
N MET A 364 12.86 -7.86 4.03
CA MET A 364 11.81 -8.80 4.42
C MET A 364 12.41 -10.06 5.05
N VAL A 365 13.33 -10.74 4.37
CA VAL A 365 13.93 -12.00 4.82
C VAL A 365 14.75 -11.80 6.10
N SER A 366 15.50 -10.71 6.20
CA SER A 366 16.32 -10.39 7.39
C SER A 366 15.45 -10.08 8.61
N MET A 367 14.38 -9.28 8.44
CA MET A 367 13.45 -8.96 9.53
C MET A 367 12.59 -10.18 9.93
N LEU A 368 12.28 -11.09 9.00
CA LEU A 368 11.62 -12.35 9.32
C LEU A 368 12.53 -13.28 10.12
N ALA A 369 13.79 -13.43 9.71
CA ALA A 369 14.78 -14.21 10.45
C ALA A 369 15.00 -13.64 11.87
N LEU A 370 15.04 -12.31 12.01
CA LEU A 370 15.12 -11.64 13.31
C LEU A 370 13.87 -11.91 14.16
N ALA A 371 12.66 -11.87 13.58
CA ALA A 371 11.43 -12.20 14.30
C ALA A 371 11.46 -13.64 14.84
N GLY A 372 11.94 -14.60 14.04
CA GLY A 372 12.10 -15.98 14.47
C GLY A 372 13.12 -16.14 15.59
N TYR A 373 14.27 -15.47 15.49
CA TYR A 373 15.32 -15.48 16.49
C TYR A 373 14.87 -14.86 17.83
N MET A 374 14.12 -13.75 17.80
CA MET A 374 13.53 -13.13 18.99
C MET A 374 12.37 -13.95 19.61
N ASN A 375 11.87 -14.97 18.91
CA ASN A 375 10.75 -15.82 19.34
C ASN A 375 11.19 -17.29 19.54
N ASP A 376 12.50 -17.54 19.64
CA ASP A 376 13.12 -18.86 19.78
C ASP A 376 12.53 -19.93 18.82
N GLN A 377 12.24 -19.54 17.57
CA GLN A 377 11.65 -20.41 16.56
C GLN A 377 12.58 -21.55 16.15
N GLY A 378 11.97 -22.67 15.77
CA GLY A 378 12.66 -23.90 15.44
C GLY A 378 13.23 -23.97 14.02
N PRO A 379 13.77 -25.14 13.63
CA PRO A 379 14.37 -25.32 12.31
C PRO A 379 13.37 -25.24 11.14
N LEU A 380 12.09 -25.56 11.32
CA LEU A 380 11.12 -25.52 10.21
C LEU A 380 10.78 -24.08 9.81
N PHE A 381 10.77 -23.14 10.74
CA PHE A 381 10.66 -21.71 10.47
C PHE A 381 11.80 -21.22 9.58
N TYR A 382 13.05 -21.53 9.92
CA TYR A 382 14.18 -21.10 9.09
C TYR A 382 14.19 -21.77 7.71
N ALA A 383 13.86 -23.07 7.63
CA ALA A 383 13.82 -23.80 6.37
C ALA A 383 12.66 -23.35 5.45
N LEU A 384 11.43 -23.35 5.96
CA LEU A 384 10.21 -23.12 5.17
C LEU A 384 9.80 -21.65 5.14
N SER A 385 9.81 -20.95 6.27
CA SER A 385 9.39 -19.54 6.33
C SER A 385 10.47 -18.63 5.75
N VAL A 386 11.69 -18.66 6.30
CA VAL A 386 12.78 -17.77 5.85
C VAL A 386 13.32 -18.24 4.50
N GLY A 387 13.73 -19.51 4.38
CA GLY A 387 14.25 -20.10 3.15
C GLY A 387 13.23 -20.12 2.01
N GLY A 388 12.00 -20.57 2.28
CA GLY A 388 10.92 -20.61 1.29
C GLY A 388 10.49 -19.23 0.79
N ALA A 389 10.34 -18.23 1.68
CA ALA A 389 10.07 -16.86 1.26
C ALA A 389 11.22 -16.29 0.43
N ALA A 390 12.48 -16.47 0.85
CA ALA A 390 13.64 -16.02 0.09
C ALA A 390 13.70 -16.63 -1.31
N ALA A 391 13.45 -17.94 -1.44
CA ALA A 391 13.42 -18.65 -2.71
C ALA A 391 12.28 -18.15 -3.62
N HIS A 392 11.07 -17.95 -3.08
CA HIS A 392 9.92 -17.49 -3.86
C HIS A 392 10.09 -16.03 -4.33
N LEU A 393 10.61 -15.14 -3.47
CA LEU A 393 10.95 -13.76 -3.85
C LEU A 393 12.06 -13.73 -4.90
N ALA A 394 13.13 -14.52 -4.74
CA ALA A 394 14.20 -14.62 -5.72
C ALA A 394 13.69 -15.12 -7.08
N TRP A 395 12.75 -16.08 -7.10
CA TRP A 395 12.06 -16.49 -8.32
C TRP A 395 11.26 -15.34 -8.93
N GLN A 396 10.44 -14.62 -8.14
CA GLN A 396 9.66 -13.47 -8.63
C GLN A 396 10.56 -12.42 -9.27
N LEU A 397 11.59 -11.96 -8.56
CA LEU A 397 12.49 -10.90 -9.00
C LEU A 397 13.32 -11.28 -10.24
N ARG A 398 13.72 -12.56 -10.38
CA ARG A 398 14.46 -13.04 -11.56
C ARG A 398 13.61 -13.25 -12.81
N THR A 399 12.28 -13.35 -12.66
CA THR A 399 11.39 -13.79 -13.74
C THR A 399 10.23 -12.85 -14.03
N VAL A 400 10.21 -11.66 -13.41
CA VAL A 400 9.20 -10.62 -13.64
C VAL A 400 9.53 -9.79 -14.87
N ASP A 401 8.57 -9.64 -15.77
CA ASP A 401 8.61 -8.68 -16.88
C ASP A 401 7.77 -7.44 -16.52
N TYR A 402 8.45 -6.36 -16.12
CA TYR A 402 7.82 -5.10 -15.70
C TYR A 402 7.07 -4.37 -16.83
N GLU A 403 7.37 -4.66 -18.10
CA GLU A 403 6.67 -4.04 -19.24
C GLU A 403 5.50 -4.89 -19.74
N LYS A 404 5.23 -6.04 -19.12
CA LYS A 404 4.11 -6.95 -19.42
C LYS A 404 3.08 -6.96 -18.27
N PRO A 405 1.99 -6.17 -18.34
CA PRO A 405 0.98 -6.05 -17.29
C PRO A 405 0.40 -7.39 -16.79
N ALA A 406 0.26 -8.37 -17.68
CA ALA A 406 -0.24 -9.71 -17.33
C ALA A 406 0.75 -10.51 -16.46
N ASP A 407 2.06 -10.34 -16.65
CA ASP A 407 3.06 -10.99 -15.81
C ASP A 407 3.17 -10.27 -14.45
N CYS A 408 3.20 -8.93 -14.43
CA CYS A 408 3.09 -8.15 -13.19
C CYS A 408 1.90 -8.60 -12.32
N TRP A 409 0.73 -8.80 -12.93
CA TRP A 409 -0.45 -9.36 -12.25
C TRP A 409 -0.22 -10.80 -11.75
N SER A 410 0.39 -11.67 -12.55
CA SER A 410 0.72 -13.05 -12.17
C SER A 410 1.67 -13.10 -10.97
N LYS A 411 2.75 -12.31 -10.98
CA LYS A 411 3.69 -12.19 -9.86
C LYS A 411 3.02 -11.61 -8.62
N PHE A 412 2.24 -10.53 -8.74
CA PHE A 412 1.42 -10.03 -7.63
C PHE A 412 0.51 -11.12 -7.05
N ALA A 413 -0.27 -11.80 -7.90
CA ALA A 413 -1.19 -12.88 -7.51
C ALA A 413 -0.49 -14.14 -6.96
N SER A 414 0.80 -14.33 -7.23
CA SER A 414 1.61 -15.40 -6.63
C SER A 414 1.94 -15.16 -5.16
N ASN A 415 1.84 -13.92 -4.65
CA ASN A 415 2.22 -13.61 -3.26
C ASN A 415 1.34 -14.28 -2.20
N LYS A 416 0.14 -14.77 -2.54
CA LYS A 416 -0.59 -15.70 -1.65
C LYS A 416 0.27 -16.90 -1.21
N TRP A 417 1.22 -17.33 -2.04
CA TRP A 417 2.17 -18.40 -1.74
C TRP A 417 3.34 -17.94 -0.89
N THR A 418 3.88 -16.73 -1.09
CA THR A 418 4.90 -16.18 -0.17
C THR A 418 4.38 -16.20 1.27
N GLY A 419 3.14 -15.76 1.49
CA GLY A 419 2.56 -15.76 2.85
C GLY A 419 2.17 -17.14 3.38
N ALA A 420 1.79 -18.07 2.50
CA ALA A 420 1.59 -19.47 2.88
C ALA A 420 2.90 -20.17 3.27
N LEU A 421 4.02 -19.87 2.59
CA LEU A 421 5.36 -20.38 2.92
C LEU A 421 5.84 -19.83 4.27
N VAL A 422 5.67 -18.52 4.51
CA VAL A 422 5.96 -17.93 5.82
C VAL A 422 5.11 -18.58 6.91
N PHE A 423 3.81 -18.81 6.67
CA PHE A 423 2.93 -19.47 7.63
C PHE A 423 3.30 -20.95 7.86
N SER A 424 3.73 -21.69 6.83
CA SER A 424 3.95 -23.14 6.95
C SER A 424 5.12 -23.52 7.85
N GLY A 425 6.20 -22.74 7.89
CA GLY A 425 7.30 -22.98 8.85
C GLY A 425 6.91 -22.64 10.28
N ILE A 426 6.25 -21.49 10.51
CA ILE A 426 5.72 -21.10 11.83
C ILE A 426 4.75 -22.17 12.37
N ALA A 427 3.81 -22.63 11.53
CA ALA A 427 2.86 -23.67 11.90
C ALA A 427 3.53 -25.03 12.06
N GLY A 428 4.58 -25.33 11.29
CA GLY A 428 5.38 -26.55 11.41
C GLY A 428 6.07 -26.66 12.76
N ASP A 429 6.80 -25.64 13.19
CA ASP A 429 7.47 -25.63 14.49
C ASP A 429 6.45 -25.62 15.65
N TYR A 430 5.32 -24.92 15.51
CA TYR A 430 4.23 -24.98 16.49
C TYR A 430 3.62 -26.38 16.64
N LEU A 431 3.36 -27.08 15.53
CA LEU A 431 2.84 -28.44 15.59
C LEU A 431 3.88 -29.45 16.12
N LEU A 432 5.17 -29.27 15.80
CA LEU A 432 6.24 -30.09 16.40
C LEU A 432 6.37 -29.85 17.90
N GLN A 433 6.30 -28.59 18.34
CA GLN A 433 6.34 -28.22 19.76
C GLN A 433 5.16 -28.82 20.54
N MET A 434 3.98 -28.96 19.93
CA MET A 434 2.83 -29.62 20.53
C MET A 434 2.92 -31.16 20.59
N LEU A 435 3.88 -31.77 19.90
CA LEU A 435 4.10 -33.22 19.85
C LEU A 435 5.30 -33.68 20.69
N ALA A 436 6.11 -32.74 21.20
CA ALA A 436 7.27 -32.97 22.05
C ALA A 436 6.92 -32.83 23.55
#